data_AF-A0A849U3Z8-F1
#
_entry.id   AF-A0A849U3Z8-F1
#
_cell.length_a   1.000
_cell.length_b   1.000
_cell.length_c   1.000
_cell.angle_alpha   90.00
_cell.angle_beta   90.00
_cell.angle_gamma   90.00
#
_symmetry.space_group_name_H-M   'P 1'
#
loop_
_entity.id
_entity.type
_entity.pdbx_description
1 polymer ?
#
loop_
_entity_poly.entity_id
_entity_poly.type
_entity_poly.pdbx_seq_one_letter_code
_entity_poly.pdbx_strand_id
1 'polypeptide(L)'
;NFFMGAYFAESLLLTETGASTGAIQIAGTDSDHQLPFFVTTCDYTLIGEELYAASAYLSKEPVQIGTLLGQDIGKAVVLSAIGIGIVLATVGTVTGAQWPQLFLDLLRDLK
;
A
#
# COMPACT_ATOMS: atom_id res chain seq x y z
N ASN A 1 -0.90 1.03 24.66
CA ASN A 1 -1.40 -0.31 24.23
C ASN A 1 -0.83 -0.67 22.87
N PHE A 2 -0.67 -1.96 22.59
CA PHE A 2 -0.30 -2.47 21.26
C PHE A 2 -1.44 -3.32 20.69
N PHE A 3 -1.95 -2.99 19.51
CA PHE A 3 -3.02 -3.72 18.83
C PHE A 3 -2.60 -4.12 17.42
N MET A 4 -2.36 -5.40 17.17
CA MET A 4 -1.88 -5.86 15.85
C MET A 4 -2.81 -6.94 15.30
N GLY A 5 -3.33 -6.74 14.08
CA GLY A 5 -4.17 -7.70 13.37
C GLY A 5 -5.64 -7.28 13.23
N ALA A 6 -6.53 -8.27 13.19
CA ALA A 6 -7.95 -8.10 12.91
C ALA A 6 -8.81 -8.19 14.18
N TYR A 7 -9.39 -7.05 14.56
CA TYR A 7 -10.33 -6.84 15.67
C TYR A 7 -11.69 -6.30 15.19
N PHE A 8 -11.88 -6.09 13.89
CA PHE A 8 -13.12 -5.64 13.26
C PHE A 8 -13.74 -4.40 13.94
N ALA A 9 -15.04 -4.42 14.24
CA ALA A 9 -15.74 -3.29 14.84
C ALA A 9 -15.36 -3.08 16.32
N GLU A 10 -14.90 -4.12 16.99
CA GLU A 10 -14.46 -4.08 18.38
C GLU A 10 -13.16 -3.29 18.57
N SER A 11 -12.41 -3.06 17.49
CA SER A 11 -11.22 -2.20 17.49
C SER A 11 -11.48 -0.82 18.11
N LEU A 12 -12.62 -0.17 17.81
CA LEU A 12 -13.01 1.11 18.40
C LEU A 12 -13.17 1.00 19.92
N LEU A 13 -13.96 0.03 20.38
CA LEU A 13 -14.23 -0.17 21.81
C LEU A 13 -12.96 -0.40 22.61
N LEU A 14 -12.03 -1.18 22.06
CA LEU A 14 -10.76 -1.51 22.71
C LEU A 14 -9.81 -0.32 22.81
N THR A 15 -9.90 0.62 21.87
CA THR A 15 -8.95 1.72 21.74
C THR A 15 -9.50 3.04 22.26
N GLU A 16 -10.81 3.27 22.25
CA GLU A 16 -11.45 4.51 22.72
C GLU A 16 -11.14 4.82 24.20
N THR A 17 -11.09 3.79 25.05
CA THR A 17 -10.76 3.99 26.48
C THR A 17 -9.31 4.45 26.67
N GLY A 18 -8.38 3.94 25.85
CA GLY A 18 -7.00 4.42 25.86
C GLY A 18 -6.89 5.84 25.33
N ALA A 19 -7.62 6.17 24.26
CA ALA A 19 -7.64 7.51 23.68
C ALA A 19 -8.21 8.55 24.66
N SER A 20 -9.33 8.25 25.30
CA SER A 20 -10.00 9.16 26.26
C SER A 20 -9.18 9.45 27.53
N THR A 21 -8.25 8.55 27.88
CA THR A 21 -7.33 8.74 29.02
C THR A 21 -5.99 9.35 28.62
N GLY A 22 -5.77 9.64 27.33
CA GLY A 22 -4.52 10.17 26.80
C GLY A 22 -3.37 9.16 26.80
N ALA A 23 -3.68 7.86 26.84
CA ALA A 23 -2.68 6.81 26.80
C ALA A 23 -2.16 6.63 25.36
N ILE A 24 -0.84 6.46 25.21
CA ILE A 24 -0.24 6.18 23.91
C ILE A 24 -0.70 4.80 23.42
N GLN A 25 -1.19 4.75 22.18
CA GLN A 25 -1.62 3.53 21.52
C GLN A 25 -0.96 3.37 20.15
N ILE A 26 -0.41 2.18 19.95
CA ILE A 26 0.21 1.75 18.70
C ILE A 26 -0.63 0.61 18.16
N ALA A 27 -1.11 0.75 16.94
CA ALA A 27 -1.95 -0.23 16.29
C ALA A 27 -1.41 -0.60 14.91
N GLY A 28 -1.89 -1.70 14.34
CA GLY A 28 -1.55 -2.11 12.99
C GLY A 28 -2.56 -3.11 12.45
N THR A 29 -3.01 -2.90 11.22
CA THR A 29 -3.96 -3.79 10.55
C THR A 29 -3.80 -3.71 9.04
N ASP A 30 -4.10 -4.81 8.36
CA ASP A 30 -4.24 -4.90 6.91
C ASP A 30 -5.70 -4.95 6.45
N SER A 31 -6.64 -4.78 7.38
CA SER A 31 -8.07 -4.73 7.08
C SER A 31 -8.54 -3.30 6.78
N ASP A 32 -9.00 -3.07 5.55
CA ASP A 32 -9.55 -1.79 5.10
C ASP A 32 -10.75 -1.32 5.94
N HIS A 33 -11.56 -2.25 6.44
CA HIS A 33 -12.76 -1.92 7.23
C HIS A 33 -12.44 -1.46 8.65
N GLN A 34 -11.35 -1.96 9.22
CA GLN A 34 -10.94 -1.67 10.59
C GLN A 34 -9.97 -0.50 10.66
N LEU A 35 -9.18 -0.29 9.61
CA LEU A 35 -8.15 0.74 9.56
C LEU A 35 -8.64 2.13 10.03
N PRO A 36 -9.83 2.63 9.63
CA PRO A 36 -10.32 3.93 10.09
C PRO A 36 -10.52 4.00 11.60
N PHE A 37 -10.87 2.88 12.23
CA PHE A 37 -11.07 2.81 13.67
C PHE A 37 -9.75 3.00 14.41
N PHE A 38 -8.70 2.28 14.00
CA PHE A 38 -7.37 2.49 14.59
C PHE A 38 -6.77 3.86 14.30
N VAL A 39 -6.97 4.40 13.09
CA VAL A 39 -6.49 5.74 12.74
C VAL A 39 -7.13 6.84 13.61
N THR A 40 -8.38 6.65 14.04
CA THR A 40 -9.10 7.68 14.82
C THR A 40 -8.86 7.60 16.33
N THR A 41 -8.48 6.43 16.85
CA THR A 41 -8.35 6.20 18.30
C THR A 41 -6.92 5.88 18.75
N CYS A 42 -5.97 5.67 17.83
CA CYS A 42 -4.58 5.39 18.16
C CYS A 42 -3.64 6.48 17.62
N ASP A 43 -2.56 6.76 18.37
CA ASP A 43 -1.55 7.75 17.99
C ASP A 43 -0.71 7.31 16.79
N TYR A 44 -0.41 6.01 16.71
CA TYR A 44 0.40 5.42 15.67
C TYR A 44 -0.31 4.19 15.09
N THR A 45 -0.66 4.23 13.81
CA THR A 45 -1.32 3.12 13.13
C THR A 45 -0.48 2.68 11.93
N LEU A 46 -0.02 1.44 11.96
CA LEU A 46 0.61 0.77 10.82
C LEU A 46 -0.46 0.35 9.82
N ILE A 47 -0.29 0.75 8.57
CA ILE A 47 -1.29 0.57 7.52
C ILE A 47 -0.84 -0.53 6.55
N GLY A 48 -1.62 -1.60 6.44
CA GLY A 48 -1.43 -2.60 5.40
C GLY A 48 0.00 -3.17 5.39
N GLU A 49 0.76 -2.87 4.34
CA GLU A 49 2.13 -3.34 4.15
C GLU A 49 3.10 -2.92 5.26
N GLU A 50 2.83 -1.82 5.96
CA GLU A 50 3.67 -1.36 7.08
C GLU A 50 3.67 -2.35 8.25
N LEU A 51 2.57 -3.07 8.48
CA LEU A 51 2.47 -4.13 9.49
C LEU A 51 3.43 -5.29 9.16
N TYR A 52 3.50 -5.66 7.89
CA TYR A 52 4.37 -6.71 7.38
C TYR A 52 5.84 -6.26 7.38
N ALA A 53 6.10 -5.03 6.97
CA ALA A 53 7.42 -4.42 7.00
C ALA A 53 7.98 -4.36 8.43
N ALA A 54 7.18 -3.89 9.39
CA ALA A 54 7.59 -3.84 10.79
C ALA A 54 7.98 -5.23 11.33
N SER A 55 7.19 -6.25 10.99
CA SER A 55 7.44 -7.65 11.39
C SER A 55 8.74 -8.19 10.77
N ALA A 56 8.98 -7.92 9.49
CA ALA A 56 10.19 -8.34 8.79
C ALA A 56 11.46 -7.64 9.32
N TYR A 57 11.39 -6.32 9.55
CA TYR A 57 12.52 -5.55 10.08
C TYR A 57 12.87 -5.92 11.53
N LEU A 58 11.86 -6.23 12.36
CA LEU A 58 12.08 -6.64 13.74
C LEU A 58 12.64 -8.07 13.84
N SER A 59 12.09 -9.00 13.06
CA SER A 59 12.54 -10.41 13.03
C SER A 59 13.88 -10.60 12.31
N LYS A 60 14.26 -9.65 11.43
CA LYS A 60 15.46 -9.71 10.57
C LYS A 60 15.52 -10.98 9.73
N GLU A 61 14.36 -11.54 9.39
CA GLU A 61 14.29 -12.75 8.57
C GLU A 61 14.58 -12.40 7.10
N PRO A 62 15.63 -12.98 6.49
CA PRO A 62 16.06 -12.59 5.14
C PRO A 62 15.01 -12.88 4.06
N VAL A 63 14.17 -13.90 4.26
CA VAL A 63 13.10 -14.23 3.32
C VAL A 63 11.99 -13.17 3.31
N GLN A 64 11.58 -12.69 4.49
CA GLN A 64 10.54 -11.66 4.60
C GLN A 64 11.04 -10.31 4.05
N ILE A 65 12.28 -9.92 4.39
CA ILE A 65 12.89 -8.68 3.88
C ILE A 65 13.05 -8.76 2.36
N GLY A 66 13.52 -9.90 1.82
CA GLY A 66 13.63 -10.11 0.38
C GLY A 66 12.28 -10.05 -0.34
N THR A 67 11.22 -10.57 0.28
CA THR A 67 9.85 -10.51 -0.26
C THR A 67 9.36 -9.07 -0.36
N LEU A 68 9.58 -8.24 0.66
CA LEU A 68 9.22 -6.82 0.63
C LEU A 68 9.93 -6.07 -0.50
N LEU A 69 11.24 -6.27 -0.64
CA LEU A 69 12.00 -5.65 -1.72
C LEU A 69 11.50 -6.09 -3.11
N GLY A 70 11.18 -7.38 -3.27
CA GLY A 70 10.62 -7.90 -4.51
C GLY A 70 9.27 -7.27 -4.85
N GLN A 71 8.40 -7.07 -3.86
CA GLN A 71 7.12 -6.39 -4.05
C GLN A 71 7.31 -4.92 -4.43
N ASP A 72 8.21 -4.20 -3.77
CA ASP A 72 8.48 -2.79 -4.07
C ASP A 72 9.05 -2.60 -5.49
N ILE A 73 9.99 -3.43 -5.89
CA ILE A 73 10.54 -3.42 -7.26
C ILE A 73 9.44 -3.73 -8.28
N GLY A 74 8.62 -4.75 -8.01
CA GLY A 74 7.49 -5.11 -8.87
C GLY A 74 6.52 -3.95 -9.08
N LYS A 75 6.12 -3.29 -7.99
CA LYS A 75 5.27 -2.08 -8.05
C LYS A 75 5.94 -0.97 -8.85
N ALA A 76 7.23 -0.71 -8.62
CA ALA A 76 7.96 0.34 -9.34
C ALA A 76 8.03 0.09 -10.85
N VAL A 77 8.26 -1.17 -11.28
CA VAL A 77 8.27 -1.56 -12.70
C VAL A 77 6.90 -1.33 -13.32
N VAL A 78 5.83 -1.78 -12.67
CA VAL A 78 4.46 -1.61 -13.17
C VAL A 78 4.07 -0.14 -13.25
N LEU A 79 4.34 0.65 -12.21
CA LEU A 79 4.06 2.09 -12.20
C LEU A 79 4.84 2.84 -13.28
N SER A 80 6.09 2.45 -13.53
CA SER A 80 6.91 3.05 -14.59
C SER A 80 6.33 2.73 -15.98
N ALA A 81 5.92 1.49 -16.21
CA ALA A 81 5.29 1.09 -17.47
C ALA A 81 3.97 1.84 -17.71
N ILE A 82 3.13 1.97 -16.68
CA ILE A 82 1.90 2.78 -16.73
C ILE A 82 2.22 4.23 -17.05
N GLY A 83 3.20 4.84 -16.37
CA GLY A 83 3.63 6.21 -16.61
C GLY A 83 4.08 6.46 -18.05
N ILE A 84 4.91 5.56 -18.59
CA ILE A 84 5.35 5.61 -20.00
C ILE A 84 4.15 5.50 -20.95
N GLY A 85 3.24 4.56 -20.68
CA GLY A 85 2.02 4.38 -21.47
C GLY A 85 1.15 5.63 -21.50
N ILE A 86 0.95 6.29 -20.36
CA ILE A 86 0.20 7.55 -20.25
C ILE A 86 0.85 8.65 -21.08
N VAL A 87 2.17 8.81 -20.98
CA VAL A 87 2.92 9.84 -21.73
C VAL A 87 2.80 9.60 -23.24
N LEU A 88 3.03 8.36 -23.69
CA LEU A 88 2.94 8.00 -25.11
C LEU A 88 1.52 8.20 -25.67
N ALA A 89 0.50 7.79 -24.92
CA ALA A 89 -0.89 8.00 -25.31
C ALA A 89 -1.23 9.50 -25.42
N THR A 90 -0.77 10.31 -24.47
CA THR A 90 -0.99 11.76 -24.46
C THR A 90 -0.26 12.46 -25.61
N VAL A 91 0.99 12.06 -25.91
CA VAL A 91 1.74 12.63 -27.05
C VAL A 91 1.07 12.26 -28.37
N GLY A 92 0.60 11.02 -28.52
CA GLY A 92 -0.11 10.58 -29.73
C GLY A 92 -1.39 11.37 -29.99
N THR A 93 -2.18 11.63 -28.95
CA THR A 93 -3.42 12.41 -29.09
C THR A 93 -3.16 13.88 -29.37
N VAL A 94 -2.16 14.49 -28.73
CA VAL A 94 -1.86 15.94 -28.90
C VAL A 94 -1.19 16.23 -30.24
N THR A 95 -0.28 15.36 -30.71
CA THR A 95 0.45 15.58 -31.97
C THR A 95 -0.27 15.06 -33.21
N GLY A 96 -1.38 14.32 -33.04
CA GLY A 96 -2.08 13.63 -34.12
C GLY A 96 -1.23 12.55 -34.80
N ALA A 97 -0.11 12.17 -34.20
CA ALA A 97 0.81 11.22 -34.78
C ALA A 97 0.33 9.79 -34.53
N GLN A 98 0.40 8.94 -35.56
CA GLN A 98 -0.10 7.56 -35.53
C GLN A 98 0.89 6.57 -34.89
N TRP A 99 2.18 6.95 -34.81
CA TRP A 99 3.24 6.07 -34.31
C TRP A 99 3.13 5.69 -32.82
N PRO A 100 2.59 6.52 -31.89
CA PRO A 100 2.35 6.09 -30.51
C PRO A 100 1.19 5.10 -30.41
N GLN A 101 0.19 5.20 -31.31
CA GLN A 101 -0.94 4.25 -31.34
C GLN A 101 -0.49 2.87 -31.82
N LEU A 102 0.34 2.80 -32.88
CA LEU A 102 0.97 1.55 -33.33
C LEU A 102 1.78 0.84 -32.24
N PHE A 103 2.52 1.61 -31.42
CA PHE A 103 3.29 1.06 -30.31
C PHE A 103 2.40 0.55 -29.16
N LEU A 104 1.33 1.29 -28.84
CA LEU A 104 0.36 0.88 -27.82
C LEU A 104 -0.46 -0.34 -28.25
N ASP A 105 -0.81 -0.45 -29.53
CA ASP A 105 -1.51 -1.61 -30.10
C ASP A 105 -0.61 -2.85 -30.11
N LEU A 106 0.68 -2.71 -30.45
CA LEU A 106 1.65 -3.80 -30.34
C LEU A 106 1.80 -4.33 -28.90
N LEU A 107 1.83 -3.43 -27.91
CA LEU A 107 1.87 -3.81 -26.49
C LEU A 107 0.56 -4.47 -26.04
N ARG A 108 -0.57 -4.10 -26.64
CA ARG A 108 -1.88 -4.70 -26.37
C ARG A 108 -1.99 -6.11 -26.96
N ASP A 109 -1.41 -6.33 -28.13
CA ASP A 109 -1.37 -7.62 -28.84
C ASP A 109 -0.34 -8.60 -28.27
N LEU A 110 0.51 -8.14 -27.35
CA LEU A 110 1.46 -8.97 -26.58
C LEU A 110 0.79 -9.74 -25.43
N LYS A 111 -0.52 -9.57 -25.24
CA LYS A 111 -1.35 -10.26 -24.25
C LYS A 111 -1.86 -11.59 -24.77
#